data_AF-A0A517M6B3-F1
#
_entry.id   AF-A0A517M6B3-F1
#
_cell.length_a   1.000
_cell.length_b   1.000
_cell.length_c   1.000
_cell.angle_alpha   90.00
_cell.angle_beta   90.00
_cell.angle_gamma   90.00
#
_symmetry.space_group_name_H-M   'P 1'
#
loop_
_entity.id
_entity.type
_entity.pdbx_description
1 polymer ?
#
loop_
_entity_poly.entity_id
_entity_poly.type
_entity_poly.pdbx_seq_one_letter_code
_entity_poly.pdbx_strand_id
1 'polypeptide(L)'
;MAVKITWKTTPEISPLCAAAAVASGLPVADAQLPGLIGHCVQSISDRLAVADLDVDRFWNCLIAAGDRPRDHRARVEAALLQAGCGELAADSIAPTISGQLADLKIAYAEAFPKLSEQLPLRARVLQEQWEARGPGLIAVIGKLTHRDLIPKKGTVAFVQPALGGGGDASPETGLVWIEAVLANPFPDIPEVVRLGWLLARLGLGRKAASKLVDAKHLPDLAALALLPIVLEAARDVELLGDVELSRLMDAWNTRRINSNCTAESLNPWWSQMREGTTPFPVGLKALDRILTA
;
A
#
# COMPACT_ATOMS: atom_id res chain seq x y z
N MET A 1 -0.13 23.59 -1.47
CA MET A 1 -0.06 22.99 -2.82
C MET A 1 -0.85 21.69 -2.75
N ALA A 2 -1.87 21.50 -3.59
CA ALA A 2 -2.71 20.31 -3.54
C ALA A 2 -2.14 19.20 -4.43
N VAL A 3 -2.23 17.94 -3.99
CA VAL A 3 -1.86 16.78 -4.81
C VAL A 3 -2.91 16.62 -5.90
N LYS A 4 -2.49 16.56 -7.16
CA LYS A 4 -3.42 16.23 -8.25
C LYS A 4 -3.68 14.72 -8.27
N ILE A 5 -4.88 14.31 -7.86
CA ILE A 5 -5.27 12.91 -7.81
C ILE A 5 -6.01 12.52 -9.10
N THR A 6 -5.60 11.40 -9.70
CA THR A 6 -6.40 10.70 -10.71
C THR A 6 -7.14 9.55 -10.03
N TRP A 7 -8.45 9.68 -9.87
CA TRP A 7 -9.28 8.62 -9.31
C TRP A 7 -9.60 7.58 -10.38
N LYS A 8 -9.46 6.30 -10.03
CA LYS A 8 -9.80 5.18 -10.89
C LYS A 8 -10.48 4.10 -10.08
N THR A 9 -11.43 3.41 -10.69
CA THR A 9 -11.85 2.08 -10.23
C THR A 9 -11.10 1.06 -11.07
N THR A 10 -10.61 -0.01 -10.44
CA THR A 10 -9.78 -0.99 -11.16
C THR A 10 -10.20 -2.39 -10.74
N PRO A 11 -11.30 -2.93 -11.30
CA PRO A 11 -11.74 -4.29 -11.01
C PRO A 11 -10.64 -5.31 -11.37
N GLU A 12 -9.82 -5.03 -12.40
CA GLU A 12 -8.73 -5.90 -12.87
C GLU A 12 -7.62 -6.18 -11.84
N ILE A 13 -7.36 -5.25 -10.91
CA ILE A 13 -6.35 -5.45 -9.85
C ILE A 13 -6.97 -5.97 -8.56
N SER A 14 -8.30 -5.94 -8.42
CA SER A 14 -9.01 -6.46 -7.24
C SER A 14 -8.69 -7.94 -6.94
N PRO A 15 -8.71 -8.87 -7.92
CA PRO A 15 -8.30 -10.25 -7.66
C PRO A 15 -6.84 -10.38 -7.24
N LEU A 16 -5.96 -9.49 -7.72
CA LEU A 16 -4.54 -9.50 -7.34
C LEU A 16 -4.35 -9.03 -5.90
N CYS A 17 -5.05 -7.98 -5.48
CA CYS A 17 -5.04 -7.51 -4.10
C CYS A 17 -5.59 -8.57 -3.14
N ALA A 18 -6.68 -9.25 -3.51
CA ALA A 18 -7.24 -10.36 -2.72
C ALA A 18 -6.27 -11.55 -2.64
N ALA A 19 -5.67 -11.94 -3.77
CA ALA A 19 -4.69 -13.03 -3.83
C ALA A 19 -3.45 -12.71 -2.98
N ALA A 20 -2.94 -11.48 -3.04
CA ALA A 20 -1.84 -11.03 -2.20
C ALA A 20 -2.18 -11.15 -0.72
N ALA A 21 -3.36 -10.68 -0.30
CA ALA A 21 -3.82 -10.79 1.08
C ALA A 21 -3.89 -12.26 1.56
N VAL A 22 -4.43 -13.17 0.73
CA VAL A 22 -4.47 -14.61 1.04
C VAL A 22 -3.06 -15.20 1.08
N ALA A 23 -2.18 -14.84 0.16
CA ALA A 23 -0.80 -15.34 0.09
C ALA A 23 0.00 -14.96 1.34
N SER A 24 -0.19 -13.74 1.86
CA SER A 24 0.47 -13.26 3.07
C SER A 24 -0.24 -13.71 4.37
N GLY A 25 -1.27 -14.56 4.27
CA GLY A 25 -2.01 -15.08 5.43
C GLY A 25 -2.78 -14.02 6.21
N LEU A 26 -3.18 -12.92 5.55
CA LEU A 26 -3.92 -11.84 6.20
C LEU A 26 -5.36 -12.27 6.53
N PRO A 27 -5.96 -11.72 7.60
CA PRO A 27 -7.37 -11.94 7.88
C PRO A 27 -8.22 -11.28 6.79
N VAL A 28 -8.83 -12.12 5.94
CA VAL A 28 -9.74 -11.69 4.89
C VAL A 28 -11.15 -11.53 5.48
N ALA A 29 -11.80 -10.40 5.21
CA ALA A 29 -13.13 -10.09 5.73
C ALA A 29 -14.22 -10.97 5.13
N ASP A 30 -14.06 -11.36 3.85
CA ASP A 30 -14.92 -12.34 3.20
C ASP A 30 -14.35 -13.75 3.43
N ALA A 31 -15.02 -14.53 4.28
CA ALA A 31 -14.62 -15.88 4.64
C ALA A 31 -14.62 -16.88 3.47
N GLN A 32 -15.32 -16.57 2.37
CA GLN A 32 -15.37 -17.45 1.19
C GLN A 32 -14.18 -17.24 0.25
N LEU A 33 -13.55 -16.05 0.28
CA LEU A 33 -12.44 -15.70 -0.62
C LEU A 33 -11.27 -16.70 -0.54
N PRO A 34 -10.73 -17.08 0.64
CA PRO A 34 -9.63 -18.05 0.70
C PRO A 34 -9.97 -19.40 0.08
N GLY A 35 -11.21 -19.87 0.24
CA GLY A 35 -11.67 -21.12 -0.38
C GLY A 35 -11.82 -21.00 -1.90
N LEU A 36 -12.23 -19.84 -2.41
CA LEU A 36 -12.41 -19.55 -3.83
C LEU A 36 -11.07 -19.50 -4.59
N ILE A 37 -10.07 -18.80 -4.03
CA ILE A 37 -8.83 -18.48 -4.75
C ILE A 37 -7.59 -19.24 -4.24
N GLY A 38 -7.73 -20.00 -3.14
CA GLY A 38 -6.61 -20.59 -2.41
C GLY A 38 -5.74 -21.52 -3.24
N HIS A 39 -6.32 -22.31 -4.14
CA HIS A 39 -5.54 -23.20 -5.02
C HIS A 39 -4.60 -22.41 -5.95
N CYS A 40 -5.11 -21.37 -6.61
CA CYS A 40 -4.30 -20.53 -7.50
C CYS A 40 -3.21 -19.80 -6.71
N VAL A 41 -3.55 -19.27 -5.53
CA VAL A 41 -2.60 -18.59 -4.64
C VAL A 41 -1.49 -19.55 -4.20
N GLN A 42 -1.83 -20.75 -3.74
CA GLN A 42 -0.85 -21.75 -3.31
C GLN A 42 0.08 -22.15 -4.47
N SER A 43 -0.48 -22.42 -5.66
CA SER A 43 0.30 -22.78 -6.84
C SER A 43 1.30 -21.71 -7.25
N ILE A 44 0.93 -20.43 -7.13
CA ILE A 44 1.83 -19.30 -7.37
C ILE A 44 2.90 -19.24 -6.28
N SER A 45 2.50 -19.30 -5.00
CA SER A 45 3.44 -19.25 -3.86
C SER A 45 4.49 -20.36 -3.92
N ASP A 46 4.10 -21.59 -4.27
CA ASP A 46 5.04 -22.71 -4.40
C ASP A 46 6.11 -22.44 -5.47
N ARG A 47 5.72 -21.80 -6.59
CA ARG A 47 6.66 -21.44 -7.66
C ARG A 47 7.59 -20.31 -7.28
N LEU A 48 7.08 -19.31 -6.56
CA LEU A 48 7.90 -18.22 -6.04
C LEU A 48 8.91 -18.77 -5.02
N ALA A 49 8.49 -19.71 -4.15
CA ALA A 49 9.36 -20.36 -3.20
C ALA A 49 10.48 -21.18 -3.87
N VAL A 50 10.15 -21.94 -4.93
CA VAL A 50 11.16 -22.67 -5.73
C VAL A 50 12.18 -21.72 -6.38
N ALA A 51 11.76 -20.48 -6.70
CA ALA A 51 12.62 -19.45 -7.26
C ALA A 51 13.31 -18.56 -6.20
N ASP A 52 13.18 -18.87 -4.91
CA ASP A 52 13.71 -18.08 -3.78
C ASP A 52 13.27 -16.60 -3.82
N LEU A 53 12.00 -16.37 -4.18
CA LEU A 53 11.41 -15.04 -4.28
C LEU A 53 10.51 -14.73 -3.09
N ASP A 54 10.62 -13.48 -2.63
CA ASP A 54 9.70 -12.91 -1.65
C ASP A 54 8.30 -12.74 -2.26
N VAL A 55 7.32 -13.39 -1.62
CA VAL A 55 5.93 -13.46 -2.11
C VAL A 55 5.28 -12.09 -2.10
N ASP A 56 5.44 -11.32 -1.03
CA ASP A 56 4.82 -10.00 -0.86
C ASP A 56 5.37 -9.01 -1.88
N ARG A 57 6.68 -9.03 -2.11
CA ARG A 57 7.36 -8.20 -3.10
C ARG A 57 6.87 -8.51 -4.51
N PHE A 58 6.74 -9.79 -4.88
CA PHE A 58 6.18 -10.17 -6.18
C PHE A 58 4.77 -9.61 -6.39
N TRP A 59 3.87 -9.82 -5.42
CA TRP A 59 2.49 -9.32 -5.51
C TRP A 59 2.43 -7.80 -5.58
N ASN A 60 3.24 -7.11 -4.77
CA ASN A 60 3.32 -5.64 -4.80
C ASN A 60 3.81 -5.12 -6.16
N CYS A 61 4.81 -5.74 -6.76
CA CYS A 61 5.27 -5.41 -8.12
C CYS A 61 4.17 -5.66 -9.16
N LEU A 62 3.47 -6.79 -9.07
CA LEU A 62 2.39 -7.16 -9.99
C LEU A 62 1.19 -6.21 -9.91
N ILE A 63 0.79 -5.80 -8.70
CA ILE A 63 -0.31 -4.84 -8.48
C ILE A 63 0.11 -3.45 -8.95
N ALA A 64 1.34 -3.02 -8.60
CA ALA A 64 1.88 -1.72 -9.00
C ALA A 64 1.97 -1.54 -10.52
N ALA A 65 2.25 -2.62 -11.24
CA ALA A 65 2.24 -2.65 -12.70
C ALA A 65 0.86 -2.30 -13.28
N GLY A 66 -0.22 -2.55 -12.52
CA GLY A 66 -1.60 -2.26 -12.91
C GLY A 66 -1.95 -2.93 -14.24
N ASP A 67 -2.49 -2.17 -15.19
CA ASP A 67 -2.84 -2.68 -16.53
C ASP A 67 -1.66 -2.62 -17.52
N ARG A 68 -0.42 -2.46 -17.03
CA ARG A 68 0.78 -2.32 -17.87
C ARG A 68 1.85 -3.34 -17.52
N PRO A 69 2.45 -4.02 -18.52
CA PRO A 69 1.99 -4.13 -19.91
C PRO A 69 0.58 -4.75 -20.02
N ARG A 70 -0.10 -4.50 -21.15
CA ARG A 70 -1.44 -5.07 -21.42
C ARG A 70 -1.39 -6.59 -21.57
N ASP A 71 -0.27 -7.10 -22.08
CA ASP A 71 -0.04 -8.53 -22.10
C ASP A 71 0.19 -9.04 -20.67
N HIS A 72 -0.67 -9.96 -20.24
CA HIS A 72 -0.62 -10.53 -18.91
C HIS A 72 0.69 -11.26 -18.64
N ARG A 73 1.22 -11.99 -19.63
CA ARG A 73 2.48 -12.72 -19.47
C ARG A 73 3.63 -11.74 -19.25
N ALA A 74 3.78 -10.76 -20.13
CA ALA A 74 4.81 -9.73 -19.99
C ALA A 74 4.70 -8.98 -18.65
N ARG A 75 3.48 -8.83 -18.10
CA ARG A 75 3.29 -8.19 -16.78
C ARG A 75 3.79 -9.05 -15.64
N VAL A 76 3.52 -10.35 -15.70
CA VAL A 76 4.04 -11.33 -14.73
C VAL A 76 5.56 -11.36 -14.80
N GLU A 77 6.13 -11.45 -15.99
CA GLU A 77 7.58 -11.45 -16.19
C GLU A 77 8.24 -10.19 -15.63
N ALA A 78 7.70 -9.00 -15.94
CA ALA A 78 8.20 -7.75 -15.39
C ALA A 78 8.14 -7.71 -13.85
N ALA A 79 7.05 -8.21 -13.25
CA ALA A 79 6.91 -8.29 -11.80
C ALA A 79 7.92 -9.26 -11.16
N LEU A 80 8.20 -10.41 -11.80
CA LEU A 80 9.22 -11.36 -11.35
C LEU A 80 10.61 -10.73 -11.39
N LEU A 81 10.98 -10.06 -12.48
CA LEU A 81 12.26 -9.38 -12.61
C LEU A 81 12.42 -8.28 -11.54
N GLN A 82 11.37 -7.49 -11.30
CA GLN A 82 11.39 -6.43 -10.30
C GLN A 82 11.44 -6.97 -8.86
N ALA A 83 10.87 -8.16 -8.63
CA ALA A 83 10.99 -8.89 -7.36
C ALA A 83 12.40 -9.47 -7.13
N GLY A 84 13.24 -9.54 -8.17
CA GLY A 84 14.63 -10.00 -8.10
C GLY A 84 14.89 -11.34 -8.79
N CYS A 85 13.91 -11.88 -9.53
CA CYS A 85 14.09 -13.10 -10.30
C CYS A 85 15.09 -12.90 -11.45
N GLY A 86 15.94 -13.89 -11.71
CA GLY A 86 16.81 -13.90 -12.89
C GLY A 86 16.01 -14.10 -14.17
N GLU A 87 16.46 -13.52 -15.29
CA GLU A 87 15.73 -13.51 -16.57
C GLU A 87 15.31 -14.91 -17.06
N LEU A 88 16.23 -15.89 -17.01
CA LEU A 88 15.94 -17.27 -17.44
C LEU A 88 14.87 -17.94 -16.56
N ALA A 89 14.91 -17.71 -15.26
CA ALA A 89 13.93 -18.25 -14.34
C ALA A 89 12.57 -17.57 -14.54
N ALA A 90 12.57 -16.25 -14.72
CA ALA A 90 11.36 -15.47 -14.99
C ALA A 90 10.64 -15.95 -16.25
N ASP A 91 11.36 -16.10 -17.38
CA ASP A 91 10.78 -16.60 -18.64
C ASP A 91 10.24 -18.04 -18.49
N SER A 92 10.90 -18.87 -17.70
CA SER A 92 10.48 -20.26 -17.45
C SER A 92 9.17 -20.34 -16.62
N ILE A 93 9.03 -19.53 -15.57
CA ILE A 93 7.88 -19.64 -14.65
C ILE A 93 6.70 -18.71 -14.99
N ALA A 94 6.95 -17.60 -15.70
CA ALA A 94 5.94 -16.61 -16.05
C ALA A 94 4.71 -17.18 -16.79
N PRO A 95 4.84 -18.12 -17.77
CA PRO A 95 3.68 -18.70 -18.44
C PRO A 95 2.75 -19.42 -17.47
N THR A 96 3.31 -20.14 -16.50
CA THR A 96 2.46 -20.91 -15.56
C THR A 96 1.78 -20.00 -14.55
N ILE A 97 2.50 -19.03 -13.99
CA ILE A 97 1.91 -18.03 -13.11
C ILE A 97 0.83 -17.23 -13.86
N SER A 98 1.07 -16.86 -15.12
CA SER A 98 0.06 -16.18 -15.94
C SER A 98 -1.20 -17.03 -16.16
N GLY A 99 -1.07 -18.36 -16.30
CA GLY A 99 -2.21 -19.28 -16.36
C GLY A 99 -3.01 -19.27 -15.05
N GLN A 100 -2.33 -19.43 -13.91
CA GLN A 100 -2.98 -19.39 -12.59
C GLN A 100 -3.67 -18.06 -12.30
N LEU A 101 -3.10 -16.94 -12.77
CA LEU A 101 -3.74 -15.63 -12.66
C LEU A 101 -4.97 -15.49 -13.56
N ALA A 102 -5.00 -16.15 -14.71
CA ALA A 102 -6.19 -16.16 -15.56
C ALA A 102 -7.34 -16.93 -14.88
N ASP A 103 -7.05 -18.11 -14.33
CA ASP A 103 -8.02 -18.91 -13.57
C ASP A 103 -8.53 -18.16 -12.33
N LEU A 104 -7.62 -17.52 -11.59
CA LEU A 104 -7.94 -16.62 -10.47
C LEU A 104 -8.93 -15.53 -10.89
N LYS A 105 -8.64 -14.84 -12.00
CA LYS A 105 -9.49 -13.74 -12.50
C LYS A 105 -10.88 -14.22 -12.89
N ILE A 106 -10.98 -15.41 -13.51
CA ILE A 106 -12.27 -16.02 -13.87
C ILE A 106 -13.07 -16.33 -12.61
N ALA A 107 -12.49 -17.08 -11.66
CA ALA A 107 -13.16 -17.43 -10.40
C ALA A 107 -13.61 -16.18 -9.62
N TYR A 108 -12.78 -15.14 -9.61
CA TYR A 108 -13.11 -13.88 -8.97
C TYR A 108 -14.24 -13.12 -9.68
N ALA A 109 -14.25 -13.09 -11.01
CA ALA A 109 -15.30 -12.46 -11.78
C ALA A 109 -16.66 -13.16 -11.61
N GLU A 110 -16.66 -14.49 -11.46
CA GLU A 110 -17.86 -15.27 -11.15
C GLU A 110 -18.41 -14.97 -9.75
N ALA A 111 -17.53 -14.78 -8.76
CA ALA A 111 -17.92 -14.41 -7.40
C ALA A 111 -18.39 -12.94 -7.28
N PHE A 112 -17.83 -12.03 -8.08
CA PHE A 112 -18.13 -10.60 -8.04
C PHE A 112 -18.57 -10.05 -9.43
N PRO A 113 -19.68 -10.54 -10.01
CA PRO A 113 -20.04 -10.26 -11.40
C PRO A 113 -20.40 -8.79 -11.69
N LYS A 114 -20.74 -8.02 -10.65
CA LYS A 114 -21.11 -6.59 -10.76
C LYS A 114 -20.03 -5.65 -10.22
N LEU A 115 -18.81 -6.14 -10.05
CA LEU A 115 -17.75 -5.36 -9.40
C LEU A 115 -17.46 -4.05 -10.12
N SER A 116 -17.41 -4.07 -11.45
CA SER A 116 -17.18 -2.88 -12.29
C SER A 116 -18.25 -1.81 -12.11
N GLU A 117 -19.51 -2.20 -11.85
CA GLU A 117 -20.64 -1.31 -11.59
C GLU A 117 -20.65 -0.81 -10.15
N GLN A 118 -20.26 -1.67 -9.19
CA GLN A 118 -20.27 -1.36 -7.77
C GLN A 118 -19.12 -0.45 -7.33
N LEU A 119 -17.90 -0.67 -7.86
CA LEU A 119 -16.72 0.08 -7.43
C LEU A 119 -16.87 1.60 -7.56
N PRO A 120 -17.41 2.16 -8.67
CA PRO A 120 -17.62 3.61 -8.78
C PRO A 120 -18.52 4.18 -7.70
N LEU A 121 -19.59 3.45 -7.35
CA LEU A 121 -20.54 3.87 -6.31
C LEU A 121 -19.87 3.90 -4.93
N ARG A 122 -19.05 2.88 -4.63
CA ARG A 122 -18.32 2.76 -3.36
C ARG A 122 -17.20 3.79 -3.24
N ALA A 123 -16.46 3.99 -4.33
CA ALA A 123 -15.35 4.93 -4.41
C ALA A 123 -15.76 6.38 -4.07
N ARG A 124 -17.00 6.75 -4.41
CA ARG A 124 -17.53 8.11 -4.21
C ARG A 124 -17.49 8.55 -2.75
N VAL A 125 -17.76 7.64 -1.81
CA VAL A 125 -17.77 7.94 -0.37
C VAL A 125 -16.42 8.50 0.08
N LEU A 126 -15.32 7.81 -0.26
CA LEU A 126 -13.99 8.26 0.11
C LEU A 126 -13.55 9.51 -0.66
N GLN A 127 -13.97 9.66 -1.92
CA GLN A 127 -13.68 10.87 -2.71
C GLN A 127 -14.31 12.12 -2.07
N GLU A 128 -15.57 12.04 -1.67
CA GLU A 128 -16.27 13.15 -1.01
C GLU A 128 -15.62 13.49 0.35
N GLN A 129 -15.27 12.47 1.16
CA GLN A 129 -14.51 12.68 2.40
C GLN A 129 -13.14 13.32 2.15
N TRP A 130 -12.46 12.89 1.08
CA TRP A 130 -11.18 13.46 0.68
C TRP A 130 -11.32 14.92 0.30
N GLU A 131 -12.29 15.28 -0.54
CA GLU A 131 -12.52 16.66 -0.95
C GLU A 131 -12.77 17.59 0.24
N ALA A 132 -13.45 17.09 1.27
CA ALA A 132 -13.74 17.87 2.47
C ALA A 132 -12.50 18.21 3.32
N ARG A 133 -11.57 17.26 3.52
CA ARG A 133 -10.47 17.43 4.51
C ARG A 133 -9.08 16.96 4.03
N GLY A 134 -9.00 16.11 3.02
CA GLY A 134 -7.76 15.51 2.51
C GLY A 134 -6.68 16.51 2.07
N PRO A 135 -7.00 17.59 1.33
CA PRO A 135 -6.03 18.63 1.00
C PRO A 135 -5.39 19.30 2.23
N GLY A 136 -6.17 19.50 3.29
CA GLY A 136 -5.70 20.04 4.56
C GLY A 136 -4.72 19.07 5.23
N LEU A 137 -5.09 17.80 5.32
CA LEU A 137 -4.24 16.73 5.86
C LEU A 137 -2.86 16.70 5.18
N ILE A 138 -2.84 16.66 3.84
CA ILE A 138 -1.58 16.65 3.08
C ILE A 138 -0.76 17.92 3.31
N ALA A 139 -1.42 19.08 3.41
CA ALA A 139 -0.71 20.33 3.67
C ALA A 139 -0.01 20.32 5.04
N VAL A 140 -0.64 19.73 6.07
CA VAL A 140 -0.02 19.57 7.40
C VAL A 140 1.12 18.55 7.36
N ILE A 141 0.94 17.38 6.72
CA ILE A 141 2.03 16.40 6.54
C ILE A 141 3.25 17.06 5.86
N GLY A 142 3.03 17.90 4.85
CA GLY A 142 4.11 18.61 4.17
C GLY A 142 4.80 19.69 5.02
N LYS A 143 4.14 20.22 6.06
CA LYS A 143 4.77 21.11 7.05
C LYS A 143 5.60 20.32 8.06
N LEU A 144 5.11 19.16 8.50
CA LEU A 144 5.77 18.30 9.47
C LEU A 144 6.98 17.55 8.88
N THR A 145 7.01 17.34 7.56
CA THR A 145 8.12 16.67 6.86
C THR A 145 8.96 17.68 6.07
N HIS A 146 8.65 17.85 4.79
CA HIS A 146 9.15 18.89 3.91
C HIS A 146 8.21 18.98 2.70
N ARG A 147 7.90 20.19 2.24
CA ARG A 147 6.90 20.38 1.17
C ARG A 147 7.25 19.68 -0.14
N ASP A 148 8.54 19.58 -0.47
CA ASP A 148 9.00 18.91 -1.69
C ASP A 148 8.89 17.38 -1.64
N LEU A 149 8.67 16.82 -0.45
CA LEU A 149 8.43 15.39 -0.26
C LEU A 149 6.96 15.03 -0.49
N ILE A 150 6.06 16.01 -0.63
CA ILE A 150 4.67 15.77 -1.00
C ILE A 150 4.57 15.56 -2.51
N PRO A 151 3.94 14.47 -3.00
CA PRO A 151 3.83 14.22 -4.42
C PRO A 151 3.01 15.31 -5.11
N LYS A 152 3.44 15.76 -6.29
CA LYS A 152 2.65 16.69 -7.11
C LYS A 152 1.40 16.04 -7.72
N LYS A 153 1.48 14.73 -7.98
CA LYS A 153 0.42 13.92 -8.59
C LYS A 153 0.47 12.48 -8.11
N GLY A 154 -0.68 11.81 -8.10
CA GLY A 154 -0.82 10.39 -7.83
C GLY A 154 -2.06 9.80 -8.50
N THR A 155 -2.09 8.50 -8.70
CA THR A 155 -3.29 7.76 -9.11
C THR A 155 -3.81 6.98 -7.91
N VAL A 156 -5.10 7.08 -7.62
CA VAL A 156 -5.75 6.29 -6.58
C VAL A 156 -6.69 5.31 -7.28
N ALA A 157 -6.38 4.02 -7.16
CA ALA A 157 -7.17 2.92 -7.68
C ALA A 157 -8.01 2.30 -6.56
N PHE A 158 -9.33 2.34 -6.73
CA PHE A 158 -10.30 1.70 -5.86
C PHE A 158 -10.46 0.23 -6.24
N VAL A 159 -10.34 -0.65 -5.24
CA VAL A 159 -10.41 -2.11 -5.40
C VAL A 159 -11.48 -2.72 -4.50
N GLN A 160 -11.89 -3.95 -4.79
CA GLN A 160 -12.83 -4.69 -3.94
C GLN A 160 -12.25 -4.87 -2.52
N PRO A 161 -13.02 -4.63 -1.45
CA PRO A 161 -12.56 -4.83 -0.09
C PRO A 161 -12.45 -6.31 0.30
N ALA A 162 -11.24 -6.87 0.19
CA ALA A 162 -10.94 -8.21 0.64
C ALA A 162 -10.59 -8.23 2.14
N LEU A 163 -9.88 -7.21 2.64
CA LEU A 163 -9.45 -7.07 4.03
C LEU A 163 -10.47 -6.33 4.90
N GLY A 164 -11.56 -5.86 4.30
CA GLY A 164 -12.55 -5.03 5.01
C GLY A 164 -12.04 -3.61 5.28
N GLY A 165 -11.07 -3.15 4.50
CA GLY A 165 -10.39 -1.87 4.63
C GLY A 165 -8.88 -2.07 4.66
N GLY A 166 -8.26 -1.99 3.49
CA GLY A 166 -6.81 -2.00 3.34
C GLY A 166 -6.34 -1.13 2.17
N GLY A 167 -5.03 -1.08 1.95
CA GLY A 167 -4.45 -0.37 0.84
C GLY A 167 -2.93 -0.30 0.91
N ASP A 168 -2.32 0.01 -0.22
CA ASP A 168 -0.88 0.20 -0.33
C ASP A 168 -0.53 1.22 -1.41
N ALA A 169 0.77 1.51 -1.54
CA ALA A 169 1.29 2.50 -2.46
C ALA A 169 2.58 2.03 -3.13
N SER A 170 2.73 2.37 -4.40
CA SER A 170 3.96 2.20 -5.17
C SER A 170 4.52 3.58 -5.54
N PRO A 171 5.57 4.06 -4.84
CA PRO A 171 6.19 5.36 -5.11
C PRO A 171 6.78 5.47 -6.53
N GLU A 172 7.25 4.35 -7.08
CA GLU A 172 7.85 4.24 -8.41
C GLU A 172 6.83 4.51 -9.52
N THR A 173 5.65 3.90 -9.42
CA THR A 173 4.57 4.05 -10.42
C THR A 173 3.65 5.23 -10.12
N GLY A 174 3.67 5.74 -8.89
CA GLY A 174 2.75 6.78 -8.44
C GLY A 174 1.33 6.27 -8.19
N LEU A 175 1.16 4.95 -8.02
CA LEU A 175 -0.11 4.29 -7.77
C LEU A 175 -0.32 4.11 -6.27
N VAL A 176 -1.50 4.50 -5.78
CA VAL A 176 -2.10 4.06 -4.52
C VAL A 176 -3.25 3.13 -4.87
N TRP A 177 -3.34 1.97 -4.24
CA TRP A 177 -4.56 1.17 -4.27
C TRP A 177 -5.17 1.13 -2.87
N ILE A 178 -6.48 1.29 -2.80
CA ILE A 178 -7.21 1.31 -1.54
C ILE A 178 -8.56 0.61 -1.73
N GLU A 179 -8.96 -0.14 -0.71
CA GLU A 179 -10.22 -0.86 -0.71
C GLU A 179 -11.40 0.12 -0.65
N ALA A 180 -12.34 -0.02 -1.59
CA ALA A 180 -13.53 0.82 -1.68
C ALA A 180 -14.58 0.45 -0.63
N VAL A 181 -14.30 0.68 0.65
CA VAL A 181 -15.24 0.44 1.74
C VAL A 181 -16.34 1.51 1.76
N LEU A 182 -17.57 1.10 2.12
CA LEU A 182 -18.72 2.01 2.20
C LEU A 182 -18.79 2.79 3.51
N ALA A 183 -18.09 2.29 4.53
CA ALA A 183 -17.98 2.88 5.85
C ALA A 183 -16.57 2.68 6.37
N ASN A 184 -16.17 3.49 7.35
CA ASN A 184 -14.88 3.32 8.00
C ASN A 184 -14.86 1.97 8.72
N PRO A 185 -13.88 1.08 8.42
CA PRO A 185 -13.75 -0.23 9.07
C PRO A 185 -13.57 -0.09 10.58
N PHE A 186 -12.88 0.97 10.97
CA PHE A 186 -12.61 1.35 12.34
C PHE A 186 -13.29 2.70 12.59
N PRO A 187 -14.29 2.77 13.49
CA PRO A 187 -15.07 4.00 13.71
C PRO A 187 -14.21 5.21 14.12
N ASP A 188 -13.12 4.95 14.81
CA ASP A 188 -12.15 5.91 15.33
C ASP A 188 -11.08 6.33 14.31
N ILE A 189 -10.93 5.60 13.20
CA ILE A 189 -9.87 5.83 12.19
C ILE A 189 -10.50 5.96 10.80
N PRO A 190 -10.76 7.18 10.32
CA PRO A 190 -11.34 7.39 9.00
C PRO A 190 -10.41 6.99 7.85
N GLU A 191 -10.97 6.41 6.79
CA GLU A 191 -10.19 5.97 5.62
C GLU A 191 -9.53 7.12 4.87
N VAL A 192 -10.07 8.34 4.98
CA VAL A 192 -9.42 9.56 4.44
C VAL A 192 -8.03 9.79 5.05
N VAL A 193 -7.82 9.37 6.31
CA VAL A 193 -6.50 9.44 6.97
C VAL A 193 -5.54 8.42 6.36
N ARG A 194 -6.01 7.19 6.12
CA ARG A 194 -5.24 6.15 5.43
C ARG A 194 -4.87 6.60 4.03
N LEU A 195 -5.80 7.20 3.28
CA LEU A 195 -5.52 7.72 1.96
C LEU A 195 -4.44 8.82 1.99
N GLY A 196 -4.47 9.71 3.00
CA GLY A 196 -3.43 10.71 3.20
C GLY A 196 -2.04 10.10 3.45
N TRP A 197 -2.00 9.07 4.29
CA TRP A 197 -0.78 8.28 4.55
C TRP A 197 -0.25 7.61 3.27
N LEU A 198 -1.11 6.92 2.51
CA LEU A 198 -0.74 6.26 1.25
C LEU A 198 -0.23 7.25 0.20
N LEU A 199 -0.87 8.42 0.08
CA LEU A 199 -0.42 9.46 -0.85
C LEU A 199 0.92 10.05 -0.42
N ALA A 200 1.14 10.31 0.87
CA ALA A 200 2.42 10.83 1.36
C ALA A 200 3.58 9.85 1.07
N ARG A 201 3.32 8.53 1.13
CA ARG A 201 4.29 7.49 0.77
C ARG A 201 4.77 7.60 -0.68
N LEU A 202 3.94 8.07 -1.62
CA LEU A 202 4.35 8.23 -3.02
C LEU A 202 5.50 9.22 -3.22
N GLY A 203 5.62 10.22 -2.36
CA GLY A 203 6.71 11.17 -2.41
C GLY A 203 7.90 10.69 -1.59
N LEU A 204 7.66 10.27 -0.34
CA LEU A 204 8.72 9.92 0.59
C LEU A 204 9.42 8.59 0.28
N GLY A 205 8.70 7.63 -0.28
CA GLY A 205 9.25 6.33 -0.67
C GLY A 205 10.06 6.36 -1.97
N ARG A 206 10.23 7.52 -2.62
CA ARG A 206 11.05 7.62 -3.84
C ARG A 206 12.52 7.74 -3.50
N LYS A 207 13.38 7.09 -4.29
CA LYS A 207 14.84 7.22 -4.20
C LYS A 207 15.35 8.67 -4.13
N ALA A 208 14.65 9.61 -4.76
CA ALA A 208 15.02 11.03 -4.73
C ALA A 208 14.77 11.71 -3.36
N ALA A 209 13.91 11.14 -2.51
CA ALA A 209 13.56 11.69 -1.20
C ALA A 209 14.69 11.58 -0.18
N SER A 210 15.49 10.50 -0.26
CA SER A 210 16.66 10.33 0.59
C SER A 210 17.74 9.53 -0.12
N LYS A 211 18.95 10.10 -0.21
CA LYS A 211 20.17 9.39 -0.64
C LYS A 211 20.89 8.68 0.50
N LEU A 212 20.37 8.81 1.72
CA LEU A 212 21.01 8.34 2.94
C LEU A 212 20.51 6.95 3.39
N VAL A 213 19.41 6.49 2.83
CA VAL A 213 18.76 5.20 3.08
C VAL A 213 18.81 4.38 1.79
N ASP A 214 18.96 3.06 1.90
CA ASP A 214 18.94 2.17 0.75
C ASP A 214 17.61 2.28 0.00
N ALA A 215 17.66 2.33 -1.34
CA ALA A 215 16.48 2.52 -2.16
C ALA A 215 15.47 1.37 -2.02
N LYS A 216 15.91 0.16 -1.66
CA LYS A 216 15.05 -1.00 -1.41
C LYS A 216 14.29 -0.90 -0.10
N HIS A 217 14.90 -0.33 0.94
CA HIS A 217 14.28 -0.19 2.27
C HIS A 217 13.42 1.07 2.38
N LEU A 218 13.73 2.09 1.59
CA LEU A 218 13.09 3.40 1.70
C LEU A 218 11.55 3.39 1.60
N PRO A 219 10.90 2.61 0.72
CA PRO A 219 9.44 2.57 0.65
C PRO A 219 8.78 2.12 1.97
N ASP A 220 9.33 1.08 2.59
CA ASP A 220 8.81 0.50 3.83
C ASP A 220 9.15 1.39 5.03
N LEU A 221 10.37 1.89 5.09
CA LEU A 221 10.78 2.88 6.09
C LEU A 221 9.91 4.13 6.02
N ALA A 222 9.64 4.64 4.82
CA ALA A 222 8.77 5.80 4.62
C ALA A 222 7.34 5.52 5.09
N ALA A 223 6.83 4.31 4.85
CA ALA A 223 5.52 3.89 5.33
C ALA A 223 5.44 3.97 6.86
N LEU A 224 6.45 3.47 7.57
CA LEU A 224 6.51 3.47 9.04
C LEU A 224 6.75 4.87 9.61
N ALA A 225 7.70 5.62 9.04
CA ALA A 225 8.03 6.98 9.46
C ALA A 225 6.85 7.94 9.36
N LEU A 226 5.95 7.73 8.38
CA LEU A 226 4.77 8.58 8.18
C LEU A 226 3.65 8.33 9.19
N LEU A 227 3.66 7.23 9.96
CA LEU A 227 2.58 6.90 10.89
C LEU A 227 2.39 7.93 12.02
N PRO A 228 3.42 8.29 12.81
CA PRO A 228 3.24 9.33 13.83
C PRO A 228 2.95 10.71 13.21
N ILE A 229 3.46 10.96 12.00
CA ILE A 229 3.28 12.22 11.28
C ILE A 229 1.83 12.37 10.79
N VAL A 230 1.26 11.32 10.20
CA VAL A 230 -0.14 11.36 9.73
C VAL A 230 -1.11 11.40 10.91
N LEU A 231 -0.76 10.75 12.03
CA LEU A 231 -1.53 10.81 13.26
C LEU A 231 -1.64 12.25 13.78
N GLU A 232 -0.51 12.94 13.90
CA GLU A 232 -0.47 14.35 14.29
C GLU A 232 -1.20 15.23 13.28
N ALA A 233 -0.91 15.06 11.99
CA ALA A 233 -1.53 15.86 10.94
C ALA A 233 -3.06 15.69 10.87
N ALA A 234 -3.56 14.49 11.13
CA ALA A 234 -5.00 14.21 11.13
C ALA A 234 -5.72 14.79 12.34
N ARG A 235 -5.06 14.85 13.51
CA ARG A 235 -5.58 15.58 14.68
C ARG A 235 -5.66 17.08 14.41
N ASP A 236 -4.62 17.65 13.80
CA ASP A 236 -4.59 19.08 13.42
C ASP A 236 -5.73 19.50 12.49
N VAL A 237 -6.26 18.58 11.68
CA VAL A 237 -7.40 18.84 10.79
C VAL A 237 -8.72 18.22 11.27
N GLU A 238 -8.76 17.81 12.54
CA GLU A 238 -9.93 17.26 13.25
C GLU A 238 -10.50 15.98 12.60
N LEU A 239 -9.65 15.22 11.89
CA LEU A 239 -10.01 13.91 11.34
C LEU A 239 -9.84 12.77 12.35
N LEU A 240 -9.03 12.97 13.39
CA LEU A 240 -8.84 12.05 14.49
C LEU A 240 -9.01 12.76 15.82
N GLY A 241 -9.55 12.04 16.81
CA GLY A 241 -9.45 12.40 18.22
C GLY A 241 -8.17 11.82 18.85
N ASP A 242 -8.30 11.34 20.08
CA ASP A 242 -7.20 10.79 20.88
C ASP A 242 -6.86 9.33 20.52
N VAL A 243 -6.69 9.05 19.23
CA VAL A 243 -6.27 7.72 18.76
C VAL A 243 -4.77 7.55 18.98
N GLU A 244 -4.35 6.53 19.71
CA GLU A 244 -2.94 6.23 19.94
C GLU A 244 -2.24 5.66 18.69
N LEU A 245 -0.92 5.86 18.58
CA LEU A 245 -0.13 5.35 17.44
C LEU A 245 -0.21 3.82 17.32
N SER A 246 -0.15 3.10 18.44
CA SER A 246 -0.30 1.63 18.46
C SER A 246 -1.64 1.18 17.89
N ARG A 247 -2.73 1.89 18.24
CA ARG A 247 -4.07 1.63 17.73
C ARG A 247 -4.14 1.82 16.21
N LEU A 248 -3.50 2.86 15.67
CA LEU A 248 -3.39 3.09 14.23
C LEU A 248 -2.59 1.97 13.54
N MET A 249 -1.45 1.59 14.12
CA MET A 249 -0.56 0.53 13.61
C MET A 249 -1.28 -0.82 13.54
N ASP A 250 -2.00 -1.20 14.59
CA ASP A 250 -2.75 -2.45 14.64
C ASP A 250 -3.92 -2.42 13.63
N ALA A 251 -4.65 -1.31 13.55
CA ALA A 251 -5.75 -1.15 12.60
C ALA A 251 -5.30 -1.28 11.13
N TRP A 252 -4.10 -0.82 10.80
CA TRP A 252 -3.55 -0.87 9.44
C TRP A 252 -2.61 -2.06 9.22
N ASN A 253 -2.50 -2.94 10.22
CA ASN A 253 -1.62 -4.10 10.22
C ASN A 253 -0.18 -3.77 9.76
N THR A 254 0.41 -2.70 10.30
CA THR A 254 1.71 -2.19 9.84
C THR A 254 2.88 -3.13 10.19
N ARG A 255 2.66 -4.11 11.07
CA ARG A 255 3.64 -5.17 11.39
C ARG A 255 4.01 -6.02 10.18
N ARG A 256 3.17 -6.06 9.13
CA ARG A 256 3.51 -6.70 7.86
C ARG A 256 4.66 -6.00 7.12
N ILE A 257 4.86 -4.70 7.38
CA ILE A 257 5.94 -3.92 6.77
C ILE A 257 7.26 -4.21 7.50
N ASN A 258 7.21 -4.17 8.83
CA ASN A 258 8.31 -4.61 9.68
C ASN A 258 7.74 -5.07 11.03
N SER A 259 7.90 -6.35 11.35
CA SER A 259 7.35 -6.96 12.56
C SER A 259 8.01 -6.47 13.86
N ASN A 260 9.23 -5.94 13.76
CA ASN A 260 9.98 -5.38 14.88
C ASN A 260 9.64 -3.91 15.15
N CYS A 261 8.93 -3.24 14.23
CA CYS A 261 8.55 -1.84 14.40
C CYS A 261 7.35 -1.71 15.34
N THR A 262 7.54 -0.99 16.45
CA THR A 262 6.47 -0.70 17.43
C THR A 262 6.25 0.79 17.59
N ALA A 263 5.13 1.17 18.22
CA ALA A 263 4.90 2.57 18.60
C ALA A 263 5.99 3.10 19.56
N GLU A 264 6.58 2.23 20.39
CA GLU A 264 7.70 2.58 21.28
C GLU A 264 8.99 2.87 20.51
N SER A 265 9.16 2.31 19.30
CA SER A 265 10.27 2.66 18.41
C SER A 265 10.02 3.99 17.68
N LEU A 266 8.77 4.25 17.27
CA LEU A 266 8.42 5.42 16.45
C LEU A 266 8.18 6.70 17.25
N ASN A 267 7.55 6.61 18.43
CA ASN A 267 7.22 7.79 19.23
C ASN A 267 8.47 8.57 19.67
N PRO A 268 9.51 7.95 20.26
CA PRO A 268 10.72 8.69 20.66
C PRO A 268 11.44 9.31 19.47
N TRP A 269 11.52 8.56 18.36
CA TRP A 269 12.10 9.08 17.12
C TRP A 269 11.34 10.32 16.62
N TRP A 270 10.01 10.27 16.61
CA TRP A 270 9.22 11.41 16.14
C TRP A 270 9.29 12.61 17.09
N SER A 271 9.25 12.40 18.41
CA SER A 271 9.44 13.48 19.39
C SER A 271 10.79 14.18 19.20
N GLN A 272 11.87 13.43 19.00
CA GLN A 272 13.19 13.98 18.72
C GLN A 272 13.20 14.78 17.41
N MET A 273 12.53 14.29 16.36
CA MET A 273 12.43 14.99 15.08
C MET A 273 11.65 16.30 15.17
N ARG A 274 10.62 16.37 16.03
CA ARG A 274 9.80 17.57 16.23
C ARG A 274 10.51 18.65 17.03
N GLU A 275 11.20 18.26 18.09
CA GLU A 275 11.88 19.19 19.00
C GLU A 275 13.25 19.62 18.47
N GLY A 276 13.87 18.77 17.65
CA GLY A 276 15.21 18.98 17.14
C GLY A 276 15.27 19.85 15.88
N THR A 277 16.50 20.18 15.48
CA THR A 277 16.83 20.82 14.20
C THR A 277 17.33 19.82 13.15
N THR A 278 17.21 18.52 13.44
CA THR A 278 17.71 17.44 12.58
C THR A 278 17.00 17.45 11.23
N PRO A 279 17.73 17.56 10.10
CA PRO A 279 17.12 17.48 8.78
C PRO A 279 16.41 16.14 8.58
N PHE A 280 15.21 16.16 7.99
CA PHE A 280 14.36 14.98 7.82
C PHE A 280 15.07 13.75 7.21
N PRO A 281 15.90 13.88 6.15
CA PRO A 281 16.62 12.73 5.60
C PRO A 281 17.61 12.07 6.56
N VAL A 282 18.21 12.85 7.48
CA VAL A 282 19.10 12.34 8.53
C VAL A 282 18.28 11.59 9.59
N GLY A 283 17.12 12.14 9.96
CA GLY A 283 16.14 11.50 10.83
C GLY A 283 15.70 10.13 10.30
N LEU A 284 15.37 10.04 9.01
CA LEU A 284 15.04 8.76 8.38
C LEU A 284 16.18 7.75 8.47
N LYS A 285 17.43 8.17 8.19
CA LYS A 285 18.59 7.27 8.33
C LYS A 285 18.76 6.75 9.76
N ALA A 286 18.46 7.59 10.76
CA ALA A 286 18.51 7.16 12.15
C ALA A 286 17.41 6.12 12.45
N LEU A 287 16.19 6.33 11.95
CA LEU A 287 15.11 5.36 12.10
C LEU A 287 15.43 4.03 11.41
N ASP A 288 15.99 4.07 10.20
CA ASP A 288 16.42 2.87 9.47
C ASP A 288 17.31 1.98 10.36
N ARG A 289 18.31 2.59 11.00
CA ARG A 289 19.20 1.89 11.94
C ARG A 289 18.49 1.32 13.16
N ILE A 290 17.50 2.02 13.70
CA ILE A 290 16.71 1.54 14.86
C ILE A 290 15.92 0.29 14.46
N LEU A 291 15.38 0.26 13.24
CA LEU A 291 14.51 -0.84 12.78
C LEU A 291 15.27 -2.03 12.21
N THR A 292 16.56 -1.87 11.91
CA THR A 292 17.44 -2.95 11.42
C THR A 292 18.43 -3.46 12.47
N ALA A 293 18.46 -2.87 13.66
CA ALA A 293 19.29 -3.31 14.78
C ALA A 293 18.72 -4.58 15.42
#